data_AF-A0A4U6LYQ9-F1
#
_entry.id   AF-A0A4U6LYQ9-F1
#
_cell.length_a   1.000
_cell.length_b   1.000
_cell.length_c   1.000
_cell.angle_alpha   90.00
_cell.angle_beta   90.00
_cell.angle_gamma   90.00
#
_symmetry.space_group_name_H-M   'P 1'
#
loop_
_entity.id
_entity.type
_entity.pdbx_description
1 polymer ?
#
loop_
_entity_poly.entity_id
_entity_poly.type
_entity_poly.pdbx_seq_one_letter_code
_entity_poly.pdbx_strand_id
1 'polypeptide(L)'
;MTSETIKHIDHMLEHNTRVLHMAKAEKWEIFADEIEAYAAGMRSLCEMELAFSVHEDNVNVYDNLALLLVQQRSLMEAIQVRIDEIGVDITRLRKSHSSALAYYTV
;
A
#
# COMPACT_ATOMS: atom_id res chain seq x y z
N MET A 1 25.58 11.19 -5.07
CA MET A 1 24.52 10.73 -4.15
C MET A 1 23.13 10.72 -4.81
N THR A 2 22.84 11.62 -5.76
CA THR A 2 21.58 11.66 -6.54
C THR A 2 21.21 10.32 -7.21
N SER A 3 22.19 9.59 -7.76
CA SER A 3 21.94 8.31 -8.44
C SER A 3 21.40 7.19 -7.54
N GLU A 4 21.76 7.16 -6.25
CA GLU A 4 21.28 6.13 -5.32
C GLU A 4 19.86 6.41 -4.85
N THR A 5 19.55 7.68 -4.57
CA THR A 5 18.19 8.14 -4.26
C THR A 5 17.23 7.86 -5.40
N ILE A 6 17.62 8.15 -6.66
CA ILE A 6 16.78 7.87 -7.84
C ILE A 6 16.48 6.36 -7.93
N LYS A 7 17.52 5.52 -7.82
CA LYS A 7 17.35 4.05 -7.85
C LYS A 7 16.43 3.55 -6.73
N HIS A 8 16.54 4.14 -5.53
CA HIS A 8 15.68 3.78 -4.42
C HIS A 8 14.23 4.17 -4.70
N ILE A 9 13.97 5.40 -5.21
CA ILE A 9 12.63 5.84 -5.58
C ILE A 9 12.05 4.96 -6.69
N ASP A 10 12.84 4.60 -7.72
CA ASP A 10 12.40 3.73 -8.81
C ASP A 10 12.03 2.33 -8.29
N HIS A 11 12.85 1.77 -7.39
CA HIS A 11 12.53 0.52 -6.70
C HIS A 11 11.22 0.65 -5.89
N MET A 12 11.01 1.77 -5.20
CA MET A 12 9.77 2.01 -4.45
C MET A 12 8.55 2.12 -5.37
N LEU A 13 8.68 2.74 -6.55
CA LEU A 13 7.62 2.83 -7.56
C LEU A 13 7.24 1.45 -8.10
N GLU A 14 8.23 0.61 -8.41
CA GLU A 14 8.00 -0.77 -8.85
C GLU A 14 7.34 -1.61 -7.76
N HIS A 15 7.83 -1.50 -6.51
CA HIS A 15 7.27 -2.22 -5.37
C HIS A 15 5.83 -1.78 -5.07
N ASN A 16 5.54 -0.48 -5.11
CA ASN A 16 4.16 0.02 -4.98
C ASN A 16 3.26 -0.57 -6.05
N THR A 17 3.69 -0.54 -7.32
CA THR A 17 2.93 -1.09 -8.44
C THR A 17 2.61 -2.57 -8.24
N ARG A 18 3.58 -3.36 -7.76
CA ARG A 18 3.40 -4.78 -7.45
C ARG A 18 2.37 -4.99 -6.34
N VAL A 19 2.50 -4.27 -5.23
CA VAL A 19 1.62 -4.38 -4.07
C VAL A 19 0.20 -3.92 -4.40
N LEU A 20 0.05 -2.83 -5.16
CA LEU A 20 -1.24 -2.37 -5.66
C LEU A 20 -1.89 -3.39 -6.60
N HIS A 21 -1.10 -4.05 -7.45
CA HIS A 21 -1.62 -5.12 -8.31
C HIS A 21 -2.12 -6.32 -7.48
N MET A 22 -1.40 -6.71 -6.42
CA MET A 22 -1.85 -7.76 -5.50
C MET A 22 -3.16 -7.38 -4.80
N ALA A 23 -3.28 -6.14 -4.32
CA ALA A 23 -4.51 -5.64 -3.70
C ALA A 23 -5.70 -5.68 -4.67
N LYS A 24 -5.50 -5.19 -5.91
CA LYS A 24 -6.55 -5.21 -6.96
C LYS A 24 -6.93 -6.63 -7.41
N ALA A 25 -6.01 -7.58 -7.30
CA ALA A 25 -6.23 -8.98 -7.61
C ALA A 25 -6.75 -9.78 -6.40
N GLU A 26 -7.09 -9.12 -5.29
CA GLU A 26 -7.56 -9.73 -4.03
C GLU A 26 -6.60 -10.79 -3.45
N LYS A 27 -5.30 -10.72 -3.78
CA LYS A 27 -4.26 -11.64 -3.30
C LYS A 27 -3.78 -11.25 -1.90
N TRP A 28 -4.70 -11.18 -0.94
CA TRP A 28 -4.47 -10.58 0.38
C TRP A 28 -3.44 -11.32 1.23
N GLU A 29 -3.29 -12.64 1.06
CA GLU A 29 -2.28 -13.43 1.77
C GLU A 29 -0.86 -12.98 1.37
N ILE A 30 -0.58 -12.94 0.07
CA ILE A 30 0.74 -12.52 -0.46
C ILE A 30 0.94 -11.01 -0.25
N PHE A 31 -0.13 -10.22 -0.35
CA PHE A 31 -0.10 -8.79 -0.10
C PHE A 31 0.42 -8.46 1.30
N ALA A 32 0.01 -9.21 2.34
CA ALA A 32 0.36 -8.94 3.72
C ALA A 32 1.87 -9.04 3.99
N ASP A 33 2.55 -9.99 3.36
CA ASP A 33 4.01 -10.14 3.47
C ASP A 33 4.73 -8.99 2.74
N GLU A 34 4.21 -8.59 1.58
CA GLU A 34 4.84 -7.62 0.69
C GLU A 34 4.64 -6.16 1.11
N ILE A 35 3.49 -5.83 1.73
CA ILE A 35 3.18 -4.48 2.20
C ILE A 35 4.09 -4.05 3.36
N GLU A 36 4.54 -4.99 4.20
CA GLU A 36 5.47 -4.70 5.30
C GLU A 36 6.85 -4.32 4.75
N ALA A 37 7.36 -5.09 3.79
CA ALA A 37 8.61 -4.78 3.10
C ALA A 37 8.55 -3.42 2.38
N TYR A 38 7.44 -3.13 1.71
CA TYR A 38 7.21 -1.84 1.07
C TYR A 38 7.18 -0.69 2.09
N ALA A 39 6.49 -0.86 3.22
CA ALA A 39 6.45 0.14 4.27
C ALA A 39 7.84 0.40 4.89
N ALA A 40 8.66 -0.63 5.04
CA ALA A 40 10.06 -0.48 5.46
C ALA A 40 10.89 0.32 4.45
N GLY A 41 10.73 0.04 3.15
CA GLY A 41 11.38 0.81 2.08
C GLY A 41 10.97 2.28 2.04
N MET A 42 9.69 2.59 2.28
CA MET A 42 9.18 3.96 2.39
C MET A 42 9.77 4.71 3.58
N ARG A 43 9.91 4.05 4.74
CA ARG A 43 10.58 4.66 5.91
C ARG A 43 12.04 4.96 5.63
N SER A 44 12.75 4.01 5.00
CA SER A 44 14.14 4.21 4.60
C SER A 44 14.28 5.39 3.63
N LEU A 45 13.36 5.55 2.66
CA LEU A 45 13.36 6.71 1.76
C LEU A 45 13.20 8.05 2.51
N CYS A 46 12.37 8.09 3.55
CA CYS A 46 12.21 9.29 4.39
C CYS A 46 13.46 9.60 5.25
N GLU A 47 14.24 8.58 5.58
CA GLU A 47 15.49 8.72 6.36
C GLU A 47 16.68 9.12 5.49
N MET A 48 16.59 8.96 4.16
CA MET A 48 17.65 9.40 3.25
C MET A 48 17.75 10.92 3.23
N GLU A 49 18.96 11.44 3.46
CA GLU A 49 19.26 12.85 3.18
C GLU A 49 19.11 13.09 1.68
N LEU A 50 18.00 13.74 1.31
CA LEU A 50 17.78 14.20 -0.05
C LEU A 50 18.68 15.43 -0.28
N ALA A 51 19.94 15.19 -0.61
CA ALA A 51 20.89 16.21 -1.00
C ALA A 51 20.53 16.72 -2.41
N PHE A 52 19.56 17.63 -2.48
CA PHE A 52 19.12 18.26 -3.72
C PHE A 52 20.12 19.33 -4.16
N SER A 53 21.19 18.96 -4.88
CA SER A 53 22.02 19.95 -5.59
C SER A 53 21.34 20.33 -6.90
N VAL A 54 21.10 21.62 -7.16
CA VAL A 54 20.38 22.19 -8.34
C VAL A 54 21.03 21.80 -9.68
N HIS A 55 20.89 20.55 -10.06
CA HIS A 55 21.34 19.96 -11.32
C HIS A 55 20.14 19.28 -11.97
N GLU A 56 20.16 19.19 -13.30
CA GLU A 56 19.09 18.64 -14.16
C GLU A 56 18.55 17.29 -13.68
N ASP A 57 19.38 16.47 -13.03
CA ASP A 57 19.00 15.19 -12.41
C ASP A 57 17.93 15.32 -11.31
N ASN A 58 17.77 16.48 -10.67
CA ASN A 58 16.76 16.69 -9.63
C ASN A 58 15.33 16.76 -10.19
N VAL A 59 15.13 17.16 -11.45
CA VAL A 59 13.78 17.24 -12.04
C VAL A 59 13.13 15.84 -12.02
N ASN A 60 13.89 14.82 -12.39
CA ASN A 60 13.44 13.43 -12.35
C ASN A 60 13.17 12.93 -10.92
N VAL A 61 13.93 13.40 -9.93
CA VAL A 61 13.71 13.02 -8.51
C VAL A 61 12.36 13.54 -8.02
N TYR A 62 12.04 14.81 -8.29
CA TYR A 62 10.77 15.40 -7.86
C TYR A 62 9.57 14.76 -8.56
N ASP A 63 9.67 14.51 -9.87
CA ASP A 63 8.61 13.86 -10.63
C ASP A 63 8.37 12.42 -10.16
N ASN A 64 9.44 11.66 -9.88
CA ASN A 64 9.33 10.30 -9.37
C ASN A 64 8.77 10.26 -7.93
N LEU A 65 9.14 11.21 -7.07
CA LEU A 65 8.54 11.36 -5.74
C LEU A 65 7.05 11.71 -5.83
N ALA A 66 6.68 12.64 -6.71
CA ALA A 66 5.29 13.00 -6.93
C ALA A 66 4.47 11.79 -7.40
N LEU A 67 5.01 11.03 -8.36
CA LEU A 67 4.40 9.79 -8.82
C LEU A 67 4.25 8.77 -7.69
N LEU A 68 5.28 8.60 -6.86
CA LEU A 68 5.25 7.68 -5.72
C LEU A 68 4.17 8.05 -4.71
N LEU A 69 3.96 9.35 -4.44
CA LEU A 69 2.88 9.83 -3.57
C LEU A 69 1.49 9.57 -4.17
N VAL A 70 1.32 9.76 -5.47
CA VAL A 70 0.06 9.45 -6.18
C VAL A 70 -0.23 7.95 -6.09
N GLN A 71 0.75 7.11 -6.37
CA GLN A 71 0.62 5.65 -6.28
C GLN A 71 0.34 5.19 -4.84
N GLN A 72 1.02 5.79 -3.86
CA GLN A 72 0.77 5.54 -2.44
C GLN A 72 -0.68 5.83 -2.06
N ARG A 73 -1.25 6.93 -2.57
CA ARG A 73 -2.67 7.27 -2.34
C ARG A 73 -3.59 6.18 -2.88
N SER A 74 -3.38 5.73 -4.12
CA SER A 74 -4.19 4.67 -4.72
C SER A 74 -4.09 3.35 -3.95
N LEU A 75 -2.91 3.03 -3.41
CA LEU A 75 -2.72 1.86 -2.56
C LEU A 75 -3.49 1.98 -1.24
N MET A 76 -3.45 3.15 -0.59
CA MET A 76 -4.22 3.41 0.64
C MET A 76 -5.72 3.31 0.40
N GLU A 77 -6.22 3.82 -0.73
CA GLU A 77 -7.63 3.69 -1.12
C GLU A 77 -8.03 2.22 -1.30
N ALA A 78 -7.21 1.40 -1.96
CA ALA A 78 -7.47 -0.02 -2.13
C ALA A 78 -7.52 -0.78 -0.79
N ILE A 79 -6.61 -0.44 0.14
CA ILE A 79 -6.61 -1.01 1.50
C ILE A 79 -7.88 -0.62 2.25
N GLN A 80 -8.30 0.65 2.16
CA GLN A 80 -9.49 1.13 2.86
C GLN A 80 -10.76 0.43 2.36
N VAL A 81 -10.91 0.27 1.04
CA VAL A 81 -12.02 -0.50 0.46
C VAL A 81 -12.06 -1.91 1.03
N ARG A 82 -10.90 -2.57 1.15
CA ARG A 82 -10.84 -3.92 1.71
C ARG A 82 -11.24 -3.97 3.19
N ILE A 83 -10.83 -2.98 3.98
CA ILE A 83 -11.23 -2.88 5.39
C ILE A 83 -12.76 -2.75 5.50
N ASP A 84 -13.37 -1.94 4.65
CA ASP A 84 -14.83 -1.74 4.64
C ASP A 84 -15.58 -3.04 4.28
N GLU A 85 -15.10 -3.78 3.28
CA GLU A 85 -15.64 -5.09 2.89
C GLU A 85 -15.59 -6.10 4.04
N ILE A 86 -14.43 -6.22 4.71
CA ILE A 86 -14.25 -7.11 5.86
C ILE A 86 -15.23 -6.72 6.98
N GLY A 87 -15.43 -5.42 7.22
CA GLY A 87 -16.40 -4.93 8.21
C GLY A 87 -17.85 -5.35 7.89
N VAL A 88 -18.22 -5.30 6.60
CA VAL A 88 -19.52 -5.79 6.12
C VAL A 88 -19.66 -7.30 6.33
N ASP A 89 -18.63 -8.08 5.99
CA ASP A 89 -18.63 -9.54 6.12
C ASP A 89 -18.72 -9.99 7.58
N ILE A 90 -17.96 -9.35 8.49
CA ILE A 90 -18.07 -9.59 9.94
C ILE A 90 -19.49 -9.30 10.43
N THR A 91 -20.09 -8.19 9.98
CA THR A 91 -21.47 -7.84 10.36
C THR A 91 -22.47 -8.86 9.85
N ARG A 92 -22.28 -9.38 8.63
CA ARG A 92 -23.13 -10.43 8.04
C ARG A 92 -22.99 -11.74 8.83
N LEU A 93 -21.77 -12.17 9.15
CA LEU A 93 -21.50 -13.37 9.93
C LEU A 93 -22.14 -13.30 11.31
N ARG A 94 -22.03 -12.16 12.00
CA ARG A 94 -22.67 -11.94 13.31
C ARG A 94 -24.19 -12.08 13.24
N LYS A 95 -24.83 -11.49 12.22
CA LYS A 95 -26.29 -11.62 12.02
C LYS A 95 -26.67 -13.07 11.75
N SER A 96 -25.94 -13.76 10.88
CA SER A 96 -26.16 -15.18 10.58
C SER A 96 -26.05 -16.04 11.84
N HIS A 97 -25.05 -15.78 12.68
CA HIS A 97 -24.87 -16.49 13.95
C HIS A 97 -26.04 -16.23 14.92
N SER A 98 -26.45 -14.97 15.09
CA SER A 98 -27.62 -14.63 15.91
C SER A 98 -28.90 -15.30 15.41
N SER A 99 -29.12 -15.34 14.09
CA SER A 99 -30.27 -16.04 13.49
C SER A 99 -30.20 -17.55 13.72
N ALA A 100 -29.03 -18.17 13.55
CA ALA A 100 -28.85 -19.59 13.79
C ALA A 100 -29.16 -19.95 15.25
N LEU A 101 -28.67 -19.18 16.22
CA LEU A 101 -28.98 -19.38 17.63
C LEU A 101 -30.48 -19.30 17.91
N ALA A 102 -31.19 -18.33 17.32
CA ALA A 102 -32.64 -18.19 17.49
C ALA A 102 -33.42 -19.43 17.00
N TYR A 103 -32.95 -20.11 15.95
CA TYR A 103 -33.56 -21.35 15.46
C TYR A 103 -33.30 -22.56 16.36
N TYR A 104 -32.15 -22.64 17.03
CA TYR A 104 -31.83 -23.75 17.94
C TYR A 104 -32.39 -23.57 19.36
N THR A 105 -32.94 -22.39 19.69
CA THR A 105 -33.59 -22.11 20.97
C THR A 105 -35.12 -22.30 20.95
N VAL A 106 -35.69 -22.80 19.85
CA VAL A 106 -37.11 -23.18 19.70
C VAL A 106 -37.22 -24.69 19.67
#